data_AF-U9TD48-F1
#
_entry.id   AF-U9TD48-F1
#
_cell.length_a   1.000
_cell.length_b   1.000
_cell.length_c   1.000
_cell.angle_alpha   90.00
_cell.angle_beta   90.00
_cell.angle_gamma   90.00
#
_symmetry.space_group_name_H-M   'P 1'
#
loop_
_entity.id
_entity.type
_entity.pdbx_description
1 polymer ?
#
loop_
_entity_poly.entity_id
_entity_poly.type
_entity_poly.pdbx_seq_one_letter_code
_entity_poly.pdbx_strand_id
1 'polypeptide(L)'
;MGQITSLRKVEIMTSFNTTLFTSYHGAKDCLKYLSELTCYSNISPKLFYHLSQICYNLQTLRIKFNEFISNGLEELISVQRNLKHLFIMQSDICVKFASIFALIANVPNNLITLNIYKGRWIYNMSLSFIARFTNLQILTLTSFNKHYEDFNKLQYAIFPQLQVLEFKQECPRNELLIKFLENNGKNLKELYVKVIVDIWKE
;
A
#
# COMPACT_ATOMS: atom_id res chain seq x y z
N MET A 1 33.95 16.42 -9.90
CA MET A 1 33.03 15.36 -9.41
C MET A 1 31.72 15.52 -10.13
N GLY A 2 31.33 14.51 -10.92
CA GLY A 2 30.26 14.61 -11.93
C GLY A 2 28.89 14.89 -11.33
N GLN A 3 28.06 15.61 -12.10
CA GLN A 3 26.64 15.89 -11.84
C GLN A 3 25.95 14.68 -11.22
N ILE A 4 25.51 14.79 -9.98
CA ILE A 4 24.63 13.76 -9.43
C ILE A 4 23.23 14.02 -9.95
N THR A 5 22.78 13.17 -10.86
CA THR A 5 21.40 13.15 -11.35
C THR A 5 20.46 12.94 -10.16
N SER A 6 19.45 13.79 -10.02
CA SER A 6 18.44 13.69 -8.97
C SER A 6 17.74 12.33 -9.02
N LEU A 7 17.81 11.55 -7.93
CA LEU A 7 17.18 10.23 -7.87
C LEU A 7 15.68 10.39 -7.72
N ARG A 8 14.92 9.73 -8.60
CA ARG A 8 13.45 9.72 -8.55
C ARG A 8 12.88 8.47 -7.91
N LYS A 9 13.59 7.34 -8.02
CA LYS A 9 13.14 6.04 -7.52
C LYS A 9 14.25 5.38 -6.72
N VAL A 10 13.90 4.87 -5.54
CA VAL A 10 14.78 4.09 -4.67
C VAL A 10 14.05 2.84 -4.22
N GLU A 11 14.74 1.72 -4.24
CA GLU A 11 14.27 0.44 -3.70
C GLU A 11 15.24 -0.05 -2.63
N ILE A 12 14.74 -0.22 -1.41
CA ILE A 12 15.50 -0.61 -0.23
C ILE A 12 15.00 -1.99 0.21
N MET A 13 15.73 -3.03 -0.19
CA MET A 13 15.33 -4.44 0.01
C MET A 13 16.16 -5.18 1.06
N THR A 14 17.00 -4.49 1.82
CA THR A 14 17.84 -5.14 2.83
C THR A 14 17.74 -4.41 4.16
N SER A 15 17.81 -5.18 5.24
CA SER A 15 17.86 -4.67 6.62
C SER A 15 19.28 -4.26 7.04
N PHE A 16 20.30 -4.54 6.23
CA PHE A 16 21.70 -4.28 6.57
C PHE A 16 22.05 -2.79 6.50
N ASN A 17 22.83 -2.35 7.50
CA ASN A 17 23.30 -0.98 7.78
C ASN A 17 23.25 0.00 6.60
N THR A 18 22.10 0.65 6.43
CA THR A 18 21.89 1.77 5.51
C THR A 18 22.54 3.07 6.00
N THR A 19 23.28 3.03 7.12
CA THR A 19 24.11 4.13 7.62
C THR A 19 25.11 4.62 6.58
N LEU A 20 25.57 3.76 5.66
CA LEU A 20 26.44 4.15 4.55
C LEU A 20 25.73 5.05 3.52
N PHE A 21 24.48 4.78 3.12
CA PHE A 21 23.89 5.50 1.99
C PHE A 21 23.57 6.98 2.28
N THR A 22 23.05 7.28 3.48
CA THR A 22 22.72 8.67 3.85
C THR A 22 23.91 9.48 4.36
N SER A 23 25.06 8.85 4.60
CA SER A 23 26.26 9.53 5.09
C SER A 23 27.18 10.05 3.99
N TYR A 24 26.94 9.64 2.73
CA TYR A 24 27.69 10.18 1.58
C TYR A 24 27.39 11.67 1.37
N HIS A 25 28.45 12.45 1.15
CA HIS A 25 28.35 13.85 0.77
C HIS A 25 27.51 13.99 -0.51
N GLY A 26 26.47 14.81 -0.47
CA GLY A 26 25.52 15.00 -1.59
C GLY A 26 24.31 14.06 -1.59
N ALA A 27 24.26 13.01 -0.77
CA ALA A 27 23.11 12.08 -0.73
C ALA A 27 21.78 12.80 -0.44
N LYS A 28 21.81 13.84 0.40
CA LYS A 28 20.64 14.69 0.67
C LYS A 28 20.11 15.36 -0.59
N ASP A 29 20.99 15.93 -1.41
CA ASP A 29 20.61 16.60 -2.65
C ASP A 29 20.07 15.60 -3.68
N CYS A 30 20.61 14.39 -3.69
CA CYS A 30 20.15 13.29 -4.55
C CYS A 30 18.72 12.83 -4.20
N LEU A 31 18.42 12.72 -2.90
CA LEU A 31 17.18 12.15 -2.38
C LEU A 31 16.04 13.17 -2.24
N LYS A 32 16.34 14.47 -2.27
CA LYS A 32 15.34 15.55 -2.18
C LYS A 32 14.22 15.44 -3.22
N TYR A 33 14.53 14.88 -4.39
CA TYR A 33 13.61 14.75 -5.52
C TYR A 33 13.03 13.34 -5.68
N LEU A 34 13.18 12.50 -4.65
CA LEU A 34 12.62 11.17 -4.63
C LEU A 34 11.09 11.24 -4.75
N SER A 35 10.54 10.57 -5.75
CA SER A 35 9.11 10.47 -6.02
C SER A 35 8.57 9.06 -5.80
N GLU A 36 9.44 8.05 -5.82
CA GLU A 36 9.05 6.65 -5.63
C GLU A 36 9.97 5.95 -4.62
N LEU A 37 9.36 5.33 -3.62
CA LEU A 37 10.07 4.50 -2.65
C LEU A 37 9.46 3.10 -2.60
N THR A 38 10.30 2.08 -2.77
CA THR A 38 9.98 0.70 -2.41
C THR A 38 10.81 0.30 -1.20
N CYS A 39 10.20 -0.23 -0.15
CA CYS A 39 10.91 -0.54 1.09
C CYS A 39 10.28 -1.70 1.87
N TYR A 40 11.09 -2.40 2.67
CA TYR A 40 10.58 -3.26 3.74
C TYR A 40 10.15 -2.45 4.96
N SER A 41 9.13 -2.90 5.68
CA SER A 41 8.64 -2.20 6.88
C SER A 41 9.62 -2.21 8.05
N ASN A 42 10.51 -3.21 8.13
CA ASN A 42 11.46 -3.43 9.22
C ASN A 42 12.85 -2.81 8.97
N ILE A 43 12.97 -1.90 8.00
CA ILE A 43 14.20 -1.14 7.78
C ILE A 43 14.51 -0.23 8.98
N SER A 44 15.80 0.04 9.19
CA SER A 44 16.30 0.91 10.26
C SER A 44 15.47 2.20 10.42
N PRO A 45 14.92 2.47 11.64
CA PRO A 45 14.20 3.72 11.92
C PRO A 45 15.02 4.96 11.58
N LYS A 46 16.34 4.93 11.83
CA LYS A 46 17.26 6.04 11.54
C LYS A 46 17.24 6.44 10.06
N LEU A 47 17.13 5.47 9.15
CA LEU A 47 17.03 5.75 7.73
C LEU A 47 15.71 6.45 7.41
N PHE A 48 14.60 5.97 7.96
CA PHE A 48 13.31 6.61 7.72
C PHE A 48 13.23 8.02 8.32
N TYR A 49 13.79 8.24 9.52
CA TYR A 49 13.91 9.58 10.11
C TYR A 49 14.79 10.52 9.26
N HIS A 50 15.84 10.01 8.63
CA HIS A 50 16.61 10.82 7.68
C HIS A 50 15.79 11.14 6.42
N LEU A 51 15.04 10.18 5.89
CA LEU A 51 14.17 10.38 4.72
C LEU A 51 13.04 11.37 5.04
N SER A 52 12.45 11.34 6.23
CA SER A 52 11.38 12.26 6.64
C SER A 52 11.86 13.72 6.70
N GLN A 53 13.17 13.95 6.87
CA GLN A 53 13.78 15.28 6.91
C GLN A 53 14.17 15.84 5.54
N ILE A 54 14.13 15.04 4.47
CA ILE A 54 14.62 15.47 3.14
C ILE A 54 13.61 15.23 2.02
N CYS A 55 12.74 14.23 2.18
CA CYS A 55 11.81 13.78 1.16
C CYS A 55 10.37 14.06 1.59
N TYR A 56 9.75 15.06 0.97
CA TYR A 56 8.39 15.53 1.30
C TYR A 56 7.39 15.35 0.14
N ASN A 57 7.85 14.81 -0.98
CA ASN A 57 7.13 14.76 -2.26
C ASN A 57 7.07 13.36 -2.87
N LEU A 58 7.09 12.30 -2.06
CA LEU A 58 6.81 10.96 -2.56
C LEU A 58 5.44 10.95 -3.21
N GLN A 59 5.38 10.44 -4.44
CA GLN A 59 4.16 10.19 -5.18
C GLN A 59 3.73 8.73 -5.07
N THR A 60 4.72 7.82 -5.04
CA THR A 60 4.48 6.38 -4.92
C THR A 60 5.24 5.80 -3.73
N LEU A 61 4.54 5.04 -2.91
CA LEU A 61 5.12 4.26 -1.82
C LEU A 61 4.71 2.79 -1.96
N ARG A 62 5.70 1.90 -1.98
CA ARG A 62 5.52 0.45 -2.01
C ARG A 62 6.13 -0.16 -0.76
N ILE A 63 5.29 -0.71 0.10
CA ILE A 63 5.68 -1.26 1.39
C ILE A 63 5.55 -2.78 1.33
N LYS A 64 6.66 -3.47 1.55
CA LYS A 64 6.69 -4.91 1.79
C LYS A 64 6.72 -5.10 3.32
N PHE A 65 5.62 -5.53 3.89
CA PHE A 65 5.56 -5.84 5.32
C PHE A 65 6.43 -7.06 5.63
N ASN A 66 7.21 -6.92 6.68
CA ASN A 66 8.07 -7.94 7.27
C ASN A 66 7.92 -7.89 8.79
N GLU A 67 8.54 -8.79 9.54
CA GLU A 67 8.46 -9.02 11.01
C GLU A 67 7.86 -7.90 11.88
N PHE A 68 8.32 -6.65 11.73
CA PHE A 68 7.76 -5.47 12.39
C PHE A 68 7.70 -4.24 11.48
N ILE A 69 7.02 -3.19 11.97
CA ILE A 69 6.97 -1.86 11.34
C ILE A 69 7.89 -0.95 12.13
N SER A 70 8.84 -0.34 11.42
CA SER A 70 9.74 0.65 11.97
C SER A 70 8.98 1.96 12.25
N ASN A 71 9.07 2.49 13.47
CA ASN A 71 8.38 3.73 13.86
C ASN A 71 8.73 4.92 12.94
N GLY A 72 9.94 4.94 12.38
CA GLY A 72 10.33 5.97 11.43
C GLY A 72 9.54 5.94 10.11
N LEU A 73 8.99 4.79 9.70
CA LEU A 73 8.17 4.69 8.50
C LEU A 73 6.85 5.47 8.65
N GLU A 74 6.27 5.48 9.85
CA GLU A 74 5.06 6.27 10.14
C GLU A 74 5.35 7.77 9.99
N GLU A 75 6.48 8.23 10.51
CA GLU A 75 6.95 9.61 10.37
C GLU A 75 7.24 9.97 8.91
N LEU A 76 7.88 9.07 8.15
CA LEU A 76 8.12 9.30 6.73
C LEU A 76 6.81 9.48 5.97
N ILE A 77 5.79 8.67 6.25
CA ILE A 77 4.49 8.78 5.58
C ILE A 77 3.79 10.10 5.95
N SER A 78 3.81 10.48 7.23
CA SER A 78 3.06 11.65 7.72
C SER A 78 3.56 12.98 7.13
N VAL A 79 4.83 13.07 6.76
CA VAL A 79 5.41 14.28 6.15
C VAL A 79 5.18 14.40 4.64
N GLN A 80 4.60 13.38 3.98
CA GLN A 80 4.39 13.39 2.53
C GLN A 80 3.21 14.29 2.14
N ARG A 81 3.45 15.20 1.18
CA ARG A 81 2.43 16.15 0.70
C ARG A 81 1.69 15.67 -0.54
N ASN A 82 2.29 14.76 -1.29
CA ASN A 82 1.86 14.41 -2.65
C ASN A 82 1.74 12.89 -2.89
N LEU A 83 1.53 12.10 -1.83
CA LEU A 83 1.42 10.64 -1.96
C LEU A 83 0.13 10.28 -2.68
N LYS A 84 0.23 9.70 -3.88
CA LYS A 84 -0.91 9.37 -4.76
C LYS A 84 -1.12 7.87 -4.90
N HIS A 85 -0.04 7.10 -4.81
CA HIS A 85 -0.09 5.67 -5.07
C HIS A 85 0.52 4.91 -3.90
N LEU A 86 -0.28 4.04 -3.28
CA LEU A 86 0.14 3.19 -2.19
C LEU A 86 0.00 1.73 -2.59
N PHE A 87 1.08 0.98 -2.41
CA PHE A 87 1.11 -0.46 -2.64
C PHE A 87 1.54 -1.14 -1.34
N ILE A 88 0.69 -2.00 -0.82
CA ILE A 88 0.91 -2.73 0.43
C ILE A 88 1.05 -4.21 0.08
N MET A 89 2.16 -4.81 0.46
CA MET A 89 2.41 -6.24 0.28
C MET A 89 2.63 -6.88 1.64
N GLN A 90 1.68 -7.70 2.09
CA GLN A 90 1.83 -8.50 3.29
C GLN A 90 2.09 -9.96 2.89
N SER A 91 3.35 -10.37 2.95
CA SER A 91 3.76 -11.77 2.78
C SER A 91 3.49 -12.59 4.03
N ASP A 92 3.77 -13.89 3.98
CA ASP A 92 3.43 -14.93 4.96
C ASP A 92 4.02 -14.74 6.39
N ILE A 93 4.73 -13.64 6.63
CA ILE A 93 5.29 -13.24 7.94
C ILE A 93 4.31 -12.29 8.61
N CYS A 94 3.85 -12.68 9.81
CA CYS A 94 2.70 -12.06 10.47
C CYS A 94 3.09 -10.79 11.23
N VAL A 95 2.97 -9.63 10.58
CA VAL A 95 2.96 -8.34 11.28
C VAL A 95 1.68 -8.22 12.10
N LYS A 96 1.80 -7.75 13.34
CA LYS A 96 0.63 -7.47 14.17
C LYS A 96 -0.27 -6.45 13.49
N PHE A 97 -1.54 -6.81 13.38
CA PHE A 97 -2.55 -6.01 12.68
C PHE A 97 -2.70 -4.58 13.23
N ALA A 98 -2.59 -4.40 14.55
CA ALA A 98 -2.62 -3.08 15.19
C ALA A 98 -1.54 -2.13 14.65
N SER A 99 -0.35 -2.64 14.34
CA SER A 99 0.75 -1.84 13.79
C SER A 99 0.45 -1.37 12.36
N ILE A 100 -0.20 -2.21 11.55
CA ILE A 100 -0.60 -1.83 10.19
C ILE A 100 -1.65 -0.72 10.23
N PHE A 101 -2.61 -0.81 11.14
CA PHE A 101 -3.59 0.26 11.31
C PHE A 101 -2.99 1.58 11.74
N ALA A 102 -2.03 1.58 12.69
CA ALA A 102 -1.33 2.79 13.11
C ALA A 102 -0.58 3.44 11.94
N LEU A 103 0.13 2.64 11.14
CA LEU A 103 0.81 3.11 9.94
C LEU A 103 -0.17 3.73 8.93
N ILE A 104 -1.27 3.02 8.65
CA ILE A 104 -2.28 3.48 7.70
C ILE A 104 -2.92 4.76 8.21
N ALA A 105 -3.17 4.92 9.51
CA ALA A 105 -3.76 6.15 10.07
C ALA A 105 -3.03 7.42 9.58
N ASN A 106 -1.71 7.35 9.42
CA ASN A 106 -0.85 8.44 8.98
C ASN A 106 -0.83 8.70 7.46
N VAL A 107 -1.37 7.79 6.64
CA VAL A 107 -1.38 7.99 5.17
C VAL A 107 -2.34 9.15 4.82
N PRO A 108 -1.94 10.14 4.00
CA PRO A 108 -2.84 11.22 3.63
C PRO A 108 -4.04 10.75 2.78
N ASN A 109 -5.15 11.49 2.84
CA ASN A 109 -6.42 11.12 2.18
C ASN A 109 -6.50 11.53 0.68
N ASN A 110 -5.37 11.57 -0.01
CA ASN A 110 -5.23 11.98 -1.41
C ASN A 110 -4.81 10.82 -2.32
N LEU A 111 -4.92 9.58 -1.85
CA LEU A 111 -4.62 8.40 -2.66
C LEU A 111 -5.56 8.30 -3.85
N ILE A 112 -4.95 8.13 -5.02
CA ILE A 112 -5.60 7.84 -6.30
C ILE A 112 -5.61 6.33 -6.54
N THR A 113 -4.50 5.66 -6.17
CA THR A 113 -4.33 4.21 -6.35
C THR A 113 -4.01 3.56 -5.01
N LEU A 114 -4.75 2.50 -4.70
CA LEU A 114 -4.44 1.58 -3.62
C LEU A 114 -4.38 0.15 -4.16
N ASN A 115 -3.24 -0.49 -3.93
CA ASN A 115 -3.06 -1.90 -4.23
C ASN A 115 -2.69 -2.64 -2.95
N ILE A 116 -3.45 -3.68 -2.62
CA ILE A 116 -3.21 -4.52 -1.45
C ILE A 116 -2.99 -5.95 -1.92
N TYR A 117 -1.82 -6.48 -1.59
CA TYR A 117 -1.49 -7.88 -1.70
C TYR A 117 -1.47 -8.53 -0.32
N LYS A 118 -2.30 -9.55 -0.15
CA LYS A 118 -2.47 -10.34 1.05
C LYS A 118 -2.03 -11.78 0.76
N GLY A 119 -0.97 -12.20 1.43
CA GLY A 119 -0.42 -13.57 1.36
C GLY A 119 -1.42 -14.62 1.83
N ARG A 120 -1.13 -15.88 1.52
CA ARG A 120 -2.05 -17.03 1.73
C ARG A 120 -2.42 -17.25 3.18
N TRP A 121 -1.51 -16.94 4.10
CA TRP A 121 -1.67 -17.24 5.53
C TRP A 121 -2.11 -16.04 6.37
N ILE A 122 -2.50 -14.94 5.72
CA ILE A 122 -3.00 -13.76 6.42
C ILE A 122 -4.51 -13.89 6.51
N TYR A 123 -5.10 -14.06 7.69
CA TYR A 123 -6.57 -14.21 7.79
C TYR A 123 -7.28 -12.96 8.32
N ASN A 124 -6.60 -12.13 9.11
CA ASN A 124 -7.25 -11.12 9.96
C ASN A 124 -6.95 -9.67 9.55
N MET A 125 -6.93 -9.36 8.25
CA MET A 125 -6.65 -7.99 7.79
C MET A 125 -7.96 -7.30 7.39
N SER A 126 -8.57 -6.56 8.32
CA SER A 126 -9.76 -5.75 7.98
C SER A 126 -9.43 -4.78 6.86
N LEU A 127 -10.26 -4.78 5.81
CA LEU A 127 -10.16 -3.81 4.71
C LEU A 127 -10.95 -2.52 5.00
N SER A 128 -11.56 -2.40 6.19
CA SER A 128 -12.39 -1.25 6.54
C SER A 128 -11.66 0.09 6.51
N PHE A 129 -10.33 0.11 6.71
CA PHE A 129 -9.55 1.35 6.62
C PHE A 129 -9.60 1.98 5.23
N ILE A 130 -9.86 1.18 4.18
CA ILE A 130 -9.87 1.66 2.79
C ILE A 130 -10.99 2.69 2.59
N ALA A 131 -12.10 2.57 3.33
CA ALA A 131 -13.26 3.44 3.23
C ALA A 131 -12.95 4.92 3.46
N ARG A 132 -11.85 5.25 4.14
CA ARG A 132 -11.44 6.65 4.35
C ARG A 132 -10.91 7.32 3.08
N PHE A 133 -10.40 6.54 2.11
CA PHE A 133 -9.76 7.01 0.89
C PHE A 133 -10.77 7.35 -0.21
N THR A 134 -11.57 8.39 0.03
CA THR A 134 -12.71 8.75 -0.84
C THR A 134 -12.31 9.23 -2.24
N ASN A 135 -11.04 9.62 -2.43
CA ASN A 135 -10.48 10.04 -3.72
C ASN A 135 -9.96 8.87 -4.58
N LEU A 136 -10.10 7.61 -4.13
CA LEU A 136 -9.61 6.46 -4.88
C LEU A 136 -10.26 6.35 -6.25
N GLN A 137 -9.41 6.16 -7.26
CA GLN A 137 -9.80 5.88 -8.64
C GLN A 137 -9.49 4.43 -9.03
N ILE A 138 -8.46 3.85 -8.43
CA ILE A 138 -8.02 2.48 -8.71
C ILE A 138 -7.88 1.73 -7.39
N LEU A 139 -8.65 0.65 -7.25
CA LEU A 139 -8.55 -0.28 -6.14
C LEU A 139 -8.24 -1.68 -6.66
N THR A 140 -7.04 -2.19 -6.33
CA THR A 140 -6.63 -3.56 -6.64
C THR A 140 -6.48 -4.35 -5.34
N LEU A 141 -7.21 -5.45 -5.23
CA LEU A 141 -7.16 -6.37 -4.11
C LEU A 141 -6.67 -7.74 -4.59
N THR A 142 -5.63 -8.24 -3.96
CA THR A 142 -5.08 -9.59 -4.19
C THR A 142 -5.10 -10.35 -2.88
N SER A 143 -5.90 -11.40 -2.76
CA SER A 143 -5.98 -12.27 -1.60
C SER A 143 -6.21 -13.70 -2.07
N PHE A 144 -5.60 -14.65 -1.36
CA PHE A 144 -5.78 -16.08 -1.58
C PHE A 144 -6.76 -16.72 -0.59
N ASN A 145 -7.33 -15.92 0.32
CA ASN A 145 -8.36 -16.42 1.23
C ASN A 145 -9.69 -16.50 0.50
N LYS A 146 -10.33 -17.67 0.62
CA LYS A 146 -11.67 -17.89 0.08
C LYS A 146 -12.64 -16.84 0.64
N HIS A 147 -13.51 -16.35 -0.24
CA HIS A 147 -14.66 -15.49 0.05
C HIS A 147 -14.40 -14.08 0.63
N TYR A 148 -13.14 -13.67 0.85
CA TYR A 148 -12.83 -12.30 1.32
C TYR A 148 -13.70 -11.87 2.52
N GLU A 149 -13.73 -12.63 3.61
CA GLU A 149 -14.60 -12.32 4.76
C GLU A 149 -14.38 -10.90 5.33
N ASP A 150 -13.16 -10.37 5.19
CA ASP A 150 -12.80 -8.99 5.56
C ASP A 150 -13.50 -7.90 4.71
N PHE A 151 -14.09 -8.27 3.56
CA PHE A 151 -14.80 -7.36 2.67
C PHE A 151 -16.19 -6.96 3.19
N ASN A 152 -16.73 -7.70 4.16
CA ASN A 152 -18.04 -7.42 4.79
C ASN A 152 -18.19 -5.97 5.29
N LYS A 153 -17.11 -5.33 5.75
CA LYS A 153 -17.15 -3.92 6.16
C LYS A 153 -16.94 -2.95 4.99
N LEU A 154 -16.17 -3.37 3.99
CA LEU A 154 -15.84 -2.54 2.83
C LEU A 154 -17.02 -2.41 1.86
N GLN A 155 -17.98 -3.34 1.87
CA GLN A 155 -19.15 -3.34 0.97
C GLN A 155 -19.99 -2.04 1.01
N TYR A 156 -19.93 -1.28 2.11
CA TYR A 156 -20.66 -0.04 2.31
C TYR A 156 -19.82 1.23 2.07
N ALA A 157 -18.56 1.08 1.68
CA ALA A 157 -17.70 2.22 1.42
C ALA A 157 -18.13 2.96 0.15
N ILE A 158 -17.89 4.27 0.13
CA ILE A 158 -18.25 5.15 -0.97
C ILE A 158 -16.98 5.78 -1.55
N PHE A 159 -16.77 5.53 -2.84
CA PHE A 159 -15.64 5.97 -3.66
C PHE A 159 -16.20 6.64 -4.92
N PRO A 160 -16.60 7.92 -4.83
CA PRO A 160 -17.26 8.60 -5.93
C PRO A 160 -16.43 8.68 -7.21
N GLN A 161 -15.10 8.53 -7.12
CA GLN A 161 -14.19 8.60 -8.25
C GLN A 161 -13.68 7.24 -8.73
N LEU A 162 -14.18 6.13 -8.18
CA LEU A 162 -13.68 4.80 -8.52
C LEU A 162 -13.95 4.48 -10.00
N GLN A 163 -12.88 4.18 -10.73
CA GLN A 163 -12.92 3.87 -12.16
C GLN A 163 -12.45 2.44 -12.45
N VAL A 164 -11.53 1.90 -11.63
CA VAL A 164 -10.97 0.56 -11.82
C VAL A 164 -11.07 -0.21 -10.52
N LEU A 165 -11.71 -1.38 -10.56
CA LEU A 165 -11.79 -2.32 -9.45
C LEU A 165 -11.26 -3.68 -9.90
N GLU A 166 -10.25 -4.20 -9.20
CA GLU A 166 -9.62 -5.46 -9.56
C GLU A 166 -9.51 -6.42 -8.38
N PHE A 167 -9.90 -7.67 -8.63
CA PHE A 167 -9.72 -8.82 -7.75
C PHE A 167 -8.83 -9.85 -8.45
N LYS A 168 -7.54 -9.93 -8.06
CA LYS A 168 -6.51 -10.64 -8.84
C LYS A 168 -6.41 -12.15 -8.60
N GLN A 169 -7.00 -12.68 -7.52
CA GLN A 169 -6.89 -14.12 -7.17
C GLN A 169 -8.24 -14.68 -6.77
N GLU A 170 -8.74 -14.32 -5.60
CA GLU A 170 -10.12 -14.59 -5.16
C GLU A 170 -10.98 -13.33 -5.31
N CYS A 171 -12.30 -13.46 -5.20
CA CYS A 171 -13.22 -12.33 -5.12
C CYS A 171 -14.17 -12.46 -3.90
N PRO A 172 -14.75 -11.34 -3.44
CA PRO A 172 -15.80 -11.37 -2.42
C PRO A 172 -17.01 -12.17 -2.89
N ARG A 173 -17.81 -12.66 -1.93
CA ARG A 173 -19.12 -13.25 -2.25
C ARG A 173 -19.95 -12.28 -3.08
N ASN A 174 -20.72 -12.85 -4.02
CA ASN A 174 -21.53 -12.06 -4.96
C ASN A 174 -22.42 -11.03 -4.25
N GLU A 175 -23.06 -11.39 -3.12
CA GLU A 175 -23.93 -10.46 -2.41
C GLU A 175 -23.18 -9.22 -1.89
N LEU A 176 -21.92 -9.40 -1.45
CA LEU A 176 -21.08 -8.30 -0.95
C LEU A 176 -20.57 -7.42 -2.09
N LEU A 177 -20.17 -8.05 -3.21
CA LEU A 177 -19.71 -7.33 -4.39
C LEU A 177 -20.85 -6.52 -5.02
N ILE A 178 -22.05 -7.08 -5.12
CA ILE A 178 -23.24 -6.37 -5.64
C ILE A 178 -23.50 -5.11 -4.82
N LYS A 179 -23.56 -5.22 -3.48
CA LYS A 179 -23.74 -4.05 -2.58
C LYS A 179 -22.64 -3.00 -2.73
N PHE A 180 -21.40 -3.43 -2.91
CA PHE A 180 -20.30 -2.51 -3.18
C PHE A 180 -20.51 -1.75 -4.51
N LEU A 181 -20.94 -2.46 -5.54
CA LEU A 181 -21.18 -1.89 -6.87
C LEU A 181 -22.43 -1.00 -6.92
N GLU A 182 -23.45 -1.24 -6.11
CA GLU A 182 -24.60 -0.33 -5.97
C GLU A 182 -24.14 1.07 -5.54
N ASN A 183 -23.14 1.15 -4.65
CA ASN A 183 -22.59 2.42 -4.17
C ASN A 183 -21.55 3.04 -5.12
N ASN A 184 -20.75 2.21 -5.82
CA ASN A 184 -19.53 2.65 -6.49
C ASN A 184 -19.50 2.40 -8.00
N GLY A 185 -20.51 1.72 -8.56
CA GLY A 185 -20.52 1.25 -9.94
C GLY A 185 -20.79 2.33 -10.98
N LYS A 186 -21.37 3.48 -10.58
CA LYS A 186 -21.78 4.55 -11.50
C LYS A 186 -20.64 5.08 -12.37
N ASN A 187 -19.43 5.18 -11.82
CA ASN A 187 -18.24 5.72 -12.51
C ASN A 187 -17.22 4.65 -12.89
N LEU A 188 -17.54 3.37 -12.62
CA LEU A 188 -16.65 2.25 -12.87
C LEU A 188 -16.53 2.00 -14.37
N LYS A 189 -15.30 1.98 -14.87
CA LYS A 189 -14.96 1.72 -16.28
C LYS A 189 -14.44 0.29 -16.48
N GLU A 190 -13.73 -0.22 -15.48
CA GLU A 190 -13.08 -1.53 -15.54
C GLU A 190 -13.36 -2.32 -14.26
N LEU A 191 -13.85 -3.55 -14.44
CA LEU A 191 -14.02 -4.54 -13.39
C LEU A 191 -13.27 -5.81 -13.77
N TYR A 192 -12.22 -6.14 -13.03
CA TYR A 192 -11.49 -7.40 -13.19
C TYR A 192 -11.82 -8.35 -12.04
N VAL A 193 -12.44 -9.49 -12.34
CA VAL A 193 -12.73 -10.54 -11.38
C VAL A 193 -12.13 -11.84 -11.90
N LYS A 194 -11.11 -12.35 -11.23
CA LYS A 194 -10.60 -13.70 -11.49
C LYS A 194 -11.49 -14.72 -10.77
N VAL A 195 -12.12 -15.61 -11.52
CA VAL A 195 -12.88 -16.74 -10.97
C VAL A 195 -11.99 -17.97 -11.04
N ILE A 196 -11.65 -18.55 -9.87
CA ILE A 196 -11.04 -19.87 -9.81
C ILE A 196 -12.19 -20.88 -9.76
N VAL A 197 -12.38 -21.64 -10.85
CA VAL A 197 -13.32 -22.75 -10.88
C VAL A 197 -12.59 -23.96 -10.26
N ASP A 198 -13.06 -24.43 -9.10
CA ASP A 198 -12.56 -25.66 -8.48
C ASP A 198 -13.03 -26.86 -9.34
N ILE A 199 -12.22 -27.30 -10.32
CA ILE A 199 -12.54 -28.43 -11.24
C ILE A 199 -12.48 -29.82 -10.54
N TRP A 200 -12.37 -29.87 -9.21
CA TRP A 200 -12.18 -31.11 -8.45
C TRP A 200 -13.30 -31.39 -7.44
N LYS A 201 -14.53 -30.99 -7.75
CA LYS A 201 -15.73 -31.34 -6.99
C LYS A 201 -16.80 -31.90 -7.93
N GLU A 202 -16.58 -33.11 -8.40
CA GLU A 202 -17.63 -34.03 -8.87
C GLU A 202 -17.66 -35.24 -7.95
#